data_AF-A0A2W0AKX2-F1
#
_entry.id   AF-A0A2W0AKX2-F1
#
_cell.length_a   1.000
_cell.length_b   1.000
_cell.length_c   1.000
_cell.angle_alpha   90.00
_cell.angle_beta   90.00
_cell.angle_gamma   90.00
#
_symmetry.space_group_name_H-M   'P 1'
#
loop_
_entity.id
_entity.type
_entity.pdbx_description
1 polymer ?
#
loop_
_entity_poly.entity_id
_entity_poly.type
_entity_poly.pdbx_seq_one_letter_code
_entity_poly.pdbx_strand_id
1 'polypeptide(L)'
;MQRLGNAWLYSPSDLIQFLENEAVTWFDRFNIERPGVLLRDEESSSEQLVQAQGDEHERKFLDQLTSEHKDIVNLRGASDASARTLDAMRGGREVIYQAHLEGDEFAGYADFLIRVEGKSDFGGFRYEVWDTKLGRSLKPYYAVQLSCYAELLELVQGVRPEYLGVVLGSGSHERLRTDDYFFYYKAVKQAFLEQQRTFHPDRVPPLSGTADYRRWTGHVTRQLEQQDDLSFIANIRTRQIERLQANGIATMTQLASFERAVDGIQKESLERLQTQAKLQLASRGLVNPTFELIPFDAEKPRLGFGGLPPSSKNDISFDIEGYPFLEDGIEYL
;
A
#
# COMPACT_ATOMS: atom_id res chain seq x y z
N MET A 1 10.24 4.32 9.58
CA MET A 1 11.45 5.15 9.76
C MET A 1 11.63 5.47 11.24
N GLN A 2 12.86 5.71 11.68
CA GLN A 2 13.20 5.99 13.08
C GLN A 2 14.26 7.09 13.17
N ARG A 3 14.23 7.88 14.25
CA ARG A 3 15.23 8.92 14.53
C ARG A 3 16.21 8.42 15.59
N LEU A 4 17.48 8.31 15.24
CA LEU A 4 18.58 7.91 16.11
C LEU A 4 19.46 9.13 16.39
N GLY A 5 19.11 9.91 17.40
CA GLY A 5 19.74 11.19 17.68
C GLY A 5 19.55 12.19 16.53
N ASN A 6 20.63 12.48 15.80
CA ASN A 6 20.61 13.36 14.63
C ASN A 6 20.55 12.61 13.29
N ALA A 7 20.65 11.28 13.31
CA ALA A 7 20.56 10.46 12.12
C ALA A 7 19.16 9.85 11.97
N TRP A 8 18.83 9.48 10.74
CA TRP A 8 17.62 8.75 10.40
C TRP A 8 17.97 7.33 9.97
N LEU A 9 17.17 6.38 10.43
CA LEU A 9 17.21 5.00 9.99
C LEU A 9 15.89 4.67 9.29
N TYR A 10 16.00 4.25 8.03
CA TYR A 10 14.86 3.88 7.20
C TYR A 10 14.78 2.37 7.03
N SER A 11 13.58 1.90 6.71
CA SER A 11 13.32 0.50 6.39
C SER A 11 12.95 0.34 4.92
N PRO A 12 13.09 -0.86 4.33
CA PRO A 12 12.55 -1.13 3.01
C PRO A 12 11.05 -0.82 2.92
N SER A 13 10.29 -1.02 4.00
CA SER A 13 8.86 -0.67 4.06
C SER A 13 8.60 0.84 3.96
N ASP A 14 9.54 1.71 4.37
CA ASP A 14 9.42 3.16 4.19
C ASP A 14 9.53 3.52 2.69
N LEU A 15 10.39 2.84 1.93
CA LEU A 15 10.48 3.03 0.48
C LEU A 15 9.20 2.65 -0.25
N ILE A 16 8.54 1.57 0.20
CA ILE A 16 7.26 1.14 -0.37
C ILE A 16 6.16 2.15 -0.07
N GLN A 17 6.11 2.66 1.17
CA GLN A 17 5.17 3.71 1.53
C GLN A 17 5.39 4.98 0.70
N PHE A 18 6.64 5.38 0.49
CA PHE A 18 6.98 6.52 -0.38
C PHE A 18 6.57 6.29 -1.84
N LEU A 19 6.86 5.11 -2.37
CA LEU A 19 6.55 4.75 -3.76
C LEU A 19 5.04 4.75 -4.04
N GLU A 20 4.25 4.30 -3.08
CA GLU A 20 2.78 4.30 -3.19
C GLU A 20 2.19 5.69 -2.97
N ASN A 21 2.68 6.42 -1.95
CA ASN A 21 2.23 7.77 -1.64
C ASN A 21 3.27 8.54 -0.82
N GLU A 22 3.96 9.49 -1.46
CA GLU A 22 4.99 10.31 -0.83
C GLU A 22 4.50 11.12 0.38
N ALA A 23 3.20 11.44 0.45
CA ALA A 23 2.64 12.14 1.60
C ALA A 23 2.71 11.31 2.89
N VAL A 24 2.62 9.97 2.78
CA VAL A 24 2.67 9.07 3.94
C VAL A 24 4.01 9.21 4.66
N THR A 25 5.13 9.14 3.93
CA THR A 25 6.47 9.28 4.53
C THR A 25 6.77 10.69 5.01
N TRP A 26 6.13 11.70 4.43
CA TRP A 26 6.15 13.06 4.97
C TRP A 26 5.43 13.14 6.32
N PHE A 27 4.20 12.60 6.41
CA PHE A 27 3.42 12.59 7.65
C PHE A 27 4.10 11.78 8.76
N ASP A 28 4.72 10.65 8.41
CA ASP A 28 5.49 9.83 9.34
C ASP A 28 6.61 10.61 9.99
N ARG A 29 7.43 11.28 9.16
CA ARG A 29 8.51 12.10 9.67
C ARG A 29 7.98 13.27 10.49
N PHE A 30 6.96 13.97 9.99
CA PHE A 30 6.36 15.10 10.70
C PHE A 30 5.88 14.67 12.09
N ASN A 31 5.22 13.53 12.20
CA ASN A 31 4.74 13.01 13.48
C ASN A 31 5.88 12.60 14.42
N ILE A 32 7.01 12.08 13.90
CA ILE A 32 8.20 11.78 14.72
C ILE A 32 8.84 13.07 15.23
N GLU A 33 8.95 14.11 14.40
CA GLU A 33 9.54 15.39 14.80
C GLU A 33 8.60 16.25 15.66
N ARG A 34 7.28 16.08 15.52
CA ARG A 34 6.22 16.86 16.17
C ARG A 34 5.09 15.95 16.65
N PRO A 35 5.34 15.12 17.67
CA PRO A 35 4.36 14.14 18.14
C PRO A 35 3.10 14.83 18.68
N GLY A 36 1.94 14.27 18.36
CA GLY A 36 0.64 14.72 18.85
C GLY A 36 0.00 15.88 18.09
N VAL A 37 0.66 16.41 17.06
CA VAL A 37 0.07 17.46 16.20
C VAL A 37 -0.89 16.86 15.16
N LEU A 38 -0.53 15.72 14.57
CA LEU A 38 -1.38 14.99 13.62
C LEU A 38 -2.18 13.92 14.37
N LEU A 39 -3.40 13.68 13.90
CA LEU A 39 -4.26 12.62 14.42
C LEU A 39 -4.08 11.36 13.59
N ARG A 40 -3.29 10.43 14.10
CA ARG A 40 -3.11 9.10 13.52
C ARG A 40 -4.37 8.26 13.75
N ASP A 41 -4.78 7.50 12.73
CA ASP A 41 -5.88 6.55 12.87
C ASP A 41 -5.46 5.38 13.78
N GLU A 42 -6.42 4.87 14.55
CA GLU A 42 -6.24 3.66 15.33
C GLU A 42 -6.15 2.45 14.39
N GLU A 43 -5.33 1.46 14.77
CA GLU A 43 -5.26 0.21 14.00
C GLU A 43 -6.62 -0.47 13.96
N SER A 44 -7.09 -0.77 12.75
CA SER A 44 -8.36 -1.44 12.58
C SER A 44 -8.26 -2.93 12.91
N SER A 45 -9.39 -3.56 13.22
CA SER A 45 -9.47 -5.02 13.34
C SER A 45 -9.06 -5.73 12.05
N SER A 46 -9.32 -5.13 10.88
CA SER A 46 -8.90 -5.68 9.59
C SER A 46 -7.38 -5.65 9.40
N GLU A 47 -6.69 -4.59 9.82
CA GLU A 47 -5.23 -4.51 9.75
C GLU A 47 -4.57 -5.57 10.64
N GLN A 48 -5.10 -5.79 11.85
CA GLN A 48 -4.63 -6.84 12.75
C GLN A 48 -4.80 -8.24 12.16
N LEU A 49 -5.94 -8.49 11.49
CA LEU A 49 -6.18 -9.76 10.79
C LEU A 49 -5.20 -9.98 9.63
N VAL A 50 -4.91 -8.93 8.85
CA VAL A 50 -3.93 -8.99 7.75
C VAL A 50 -2.53 -9.31 8.29
N GLN A 51 -2.12 -8.68 9.39
CA GLN A 51 -0.83 -8.97 10.04
C GLN A 51 -0.76 -10.42 10.52
N ALA A 52 -1.79 -10.91 11.20
CA ALA A 52 -1.84 -12.28 11.70
C ALA A 52 -1.79 -13.33 10.57
N GLN A 53 -2.48 -13.08 9.44
CA GLN A 53 -2.38 -13.94 8.27
C GLN A 53 -0.99 -13.92 7.65
N GLY A 54 -0.33 -12.76 7.60
CA GLY A 54 1.04 -12.62 7.12
C GLY A 54 2.01 -13.49 7.94
N ASP A 55 1.92 -13.39 9.27
CA ASP A 55 2.70 -14.21 10.19
C ASP A 55 2.42 -15.72 10.02
N GLU A 56 1.16 -16.10 9.75
CA GLU A 56 0.81 -17.49 9.47
C GLU A 56 1.42 -17.99 8.15
N HIS A 57 1.43 -17.16 7.10
CA HIS A 57 2.00 -17.49 5.80
C HIS A 57 3.52 -17.66 5.88
N GLU A 58 4.21 -16.75 6.58
CA GLU A 58 5.64 -16.89 6.90
C GLU A 58 5.92 -18.22 7.60
N ARG A 59 5.11 -18.55 8.62
CA ARG A 59 5.28 -19.78 9.40
C ARG A 59 5.03 -21.03 8.56
N LYS A 60 4.05 -21.03 7.65
CA LYS A 60 3.80 -22.14 6.73
C LYS A 60 5.02 -22.41 5.83
N PHE A 61 5.66 -21.36 5.32
CA PHE A 61 6.86 -21.52 4.51
C PHE A 61 8.06 -22.01 5.35
N LEU A 62 8.22 -21.52 6.59
CA LEU A 62 9.22 -22.03 7.52
C LEU A 62 9.02 -23.53 7.84
N ASP A 63 7.76 -23.93 8.08
CA ASP A 63 7.39 -25.33 8.35
C ASP A 63 7.70 -26.23 7.15
N GLN A 64 7.46 -25.74 5.93
CA GLN A 64 7.85 -26.42 4.69
C GLN A 64 9.38 -26.64 4.63
N LEU A 65 10.18 -25.58 4.78
CA LEU A 65 11.66 -25.68 4.76
C LEU A 65 12.19 -26.62 5.84
N THR A 66 11.55 -26.63 7.01
CA THR A 66 11.88 -27.55 8.11
C THR A 66 11.60 -29.00 7.72
N SER A 67 10.48 -29.26 7.04
CA SER A 67 10.13 -30.60 6.55
C SER A 67 11.09 -31.11 5.46
N GLU A 68 11.74 -30.20 4.74
CA GLU A 68 12.80 -30.51 3.76
C GLU A 68 14.17 -30.78 4.42
N HIS A 69 14.23 -30.86 5.76
CA HIS A 69 15.43 -31.08 6.56
C HIS A 69 16.56 -30.06 6.32
N LYS A 70 16.19 -28.83 5.97
CA LYS A 70 17.14 -27.73 5.80
C LYS A 70 17.82 -27.37 7.11
N ASP A 71 19.07 -26.93 7.02
CA ASP A 71 19.79 -26.37 8.16
C ASP A 71 19.36 -24.91 8.43
N ILE A 72 18.34 -24.74 9.28
CA ILE A 72 17.69 -23.45 9.54
C ILE A 72 18.23 -22.80 10.82
N VAL A 73 18.42 -21.50 10.80
CA VAL A 73 18.55 -20.66 12.00
C VAL A 73 17.37 -19.69 12.06
N ASN A 74 16.65 -19.68 13.20
CA ASN A 74 15.55 -18.76 13.46
C ASN A 74 16.05 -17.61 14.35
N LEU A 75 16.00 -16.38 13.84
CA LEU A 75 16.43 -15.17 14.54
C LEU A 75 15.27 -14.26 14.95
N ARG A 76 14.02 -14.70 14.83
CA ARG A 76 12.85 -13.92 15.22
C ARG A 76 12.93 -13.56 16.70
N GLY A 77 12.91 -12.26 17.00
CA GLY A 77 13.01 -11.74 18.36
C GLY A 77 14.38 -11.92 19.05
N ALA A 78 15.42 -12.31 18.30
CA ALA A 78 16.76 -12.43 18.86
C ALA A 78 17.34 -11.05 19.19
N SER A 79 18.01 -10.94 20.35
CA SER A 79 18.90 -9.80 20.61
C SER A 79 20.12 -9.86 19.68
N ASP A 80 20.63 -8.70 19.29
CA ASP A 80 21.80 -8.58 18.40
C ASP A 80 21.61 -9.32 17.06
N ALA A 81 20.39 -9.26 16.51
CA ALA A 81 19.99 -9.99 15.32
C ALA A 81 20.93 -9.76 14.12
N SER A 82 21.50 -8.56 13.96
CA SER A 82 22.48 -8.24 12.91
C SER A 82 23.76 -9.07 13.04
N ALA A 83 24.36 -9.12 14.23
CA ALA A 83 25.56 -9.93 14.48
C ALA A 83 25.29 -11.43 14.30
N ARG A 84 24.15 -11.91 14.81
CA ARG A 84 23.74 -13.31 14.66
C ARG A 84 23.46 -13.70 13.21
N THR A 85 22.91 -12.77 12.42
CA THR A 85 22.71 -12.95 10.98
C THR A 85 24.06 -13.16 10.31
N LEU A 86 25.03 -12.29 10.58
CA LEU A 86 26.38 -12.40 10.02
C LEU A 86 27.09 -13.71 10.41
N ASP A 87 26.99 -14.12 11.67
CA ASP A 87 27.58 -15.38 12.15
C ASP A 87 26.91 -16.60 11.49
N ALA A 88 25.60 -16.58 11.30
CA ALA A 88 24.87 -17.63 10.58
C ALA A 88 25.28 -17.68 9.09
N MET A 89 25.49 -16.53 8.45
CA MET A 89 25.99 -16.45 7.07
C MET A 89 27.41 -17.00 6.95
N ARG A 90 28.31 -16.62 7.86
CA ARG A 90 29.69 -17.15 7.93
C ARG A 90 29.72 -18.66 8.17
N GLY A 91 28.80 -19.15 9.00
CA GLY A 91 28.62 -20.58 9.25
C GLY A 91 28.02 -21.36 8.08
N GLY A 92 27.56 -20.68 7.03
CA GLY A 92 26.99 -21.33 5.84
C GLY A 92 25.66 -22.04 6.09
N ARG A 93 24.86 -21.54 7.05
CA ARG A 93 23.51 -22.06 7.33
C ARG A 93 22.68 -22.03 6.05
N GLU A 94 21.92 -23.10 5.77
CA GLU A 94 21.15 -23.18 4.52
C GLU A 94 20.03 -22.15 4.46
N VAL A 95 19.38 -21.87 5.60
CA VAL A 95 18.32 -20.87 5.71
C VAL A 95 18.50 -20.05 6.98
N ILE A 96 18.35 -18.73 6.87
CA ILE A 96 18.31 -17.80 8.00
C ILE A 96 16.95 -17.13 7.97
N TYR A 97 16.10 -17.45 8.95
CA TYR A 97 14.76 -16.88 9.08
C TYR A 97 14.80 -15.63 9.99
N GLN A 98 14.15 -14.55 9.55
CA GLN A 98 14.12 -13.23 10.19
C GLN A 98 15.53 -12.63 10.31
N ALA A 99 16.24 -12.59 9.19
CA ALA A 99 17.60 -12.08 9.09
C ALA A 99 17.62 -10.54 9.15
N HIS A 100 18.37 -9.97 10.08
CA HIS A 100 18.52 -8.52 10.18
C HIS A 100 19.70 -8.05 9.33
N LEU A 101 19.41 -7.21 8.34
CA LEU A 101 20.40 -6.59 7.47
C LEU A 101 20.44 -5.09 7.72
N GLU A 102 21.65 -4.53 7.78
CA GLU A 102 21.91 -3.13 8.09
C GLU A 102 22.94 -2.56 7.10
N GLY A 103 22.78 -1.29 6.75
CA GLY A 103 23.70 -0.49 5.96
C GLY A 103 23.64 0.97 6.42
N ASP A 104 24.12 1.91 5.59
CA ASP A 104 24.27 3.32 5.99
C ASP A 104 23.01 3.95 6.61
N GLU A 105 21.99 4.22 5.79
CA GLU A 105 20.74 4.87 6.21
C GLU A 105 19.57 3.86 6.31
N PHE A 106 19.82 2.57 6.06
CA PHE A 106 18.78 1.55 5.94
C PHE A 106 19.05 0.31 6.78
N ALA A 107 18.00 -0.22 7.40
CA ALA A 107 18.01 -1.51 8.09
C ALA A 107 16.64 -2.19 8.02
N GLY A 108 16.60 -3.51 8.16
CA GLY A 108 15.35 -4.24 8.25
C GLY A 108 15.52 -5.74 8.39
N TYR A 109 14.41 -6.43 8.61
CA TYR A 109 14.35 -7.88 8.71
C TYR A 109 13.86 -8.46 7.38
N ALA A 110 14.73 -9.19 6.68
CA ALA A 110 14.31 -10.05 5.58
C ALA A 110 13.67 -11.31 6.16
N ASP A 111 12.53 -11.74 5.61
CA ASP A 111 11.86 -12.96 6.09
C ASP A 111 12.81 -14.15 6.02
N PHE A 112 13.49 -14.36 4.89
CA PHE A 112 14.43 -15.46 4.70
C PHE A 112 15.66 -15.03 3.90
N LEU A 113 16.83 -15.51 4.33
CA LEU A 113 18.01 -15.63 3.47
C LEU A 113 18.24 -17.11 3.14
N ILE A 114 18.29 -17.43 1.86
CA ILE A 114 18.49 -18.80 1.37
C ILE A 114 19.87 -18.92 0.73
N ARG A 115 20.66 -19.88 1.21
CA ARG A 115 22.00 -20.17 0.68
C ARG A 115 21.91 -20.81 -0.70
N VAL A 116 22.70 -20.30 -1.63
CA VAL A 116 22.87 -20.84 -2.98
C VAL A 116 24.36 -20.96 -3.30
N GLU A 117 24.70 -21.84 -4.24
CA GLU A 117 26.06 -21.94 -4.75
C GLU A 117 26.47 -20.65 -5.49
N GLY A 118 27.72 -20.23 -5.31
CA GLY A 118 28.24 -19.02 -5.94
C GLY A 118 29.29 -18.33 -5.08
N LYS A 119 30.28 -17.69 -5.69
CA LYS A 119 31.34 -17.01 -4.95
C LYS A 119 30.81 -15.77 -4.22
N SER A 120 31.21 -15.61 -2.96
CA SER A 120 31.01 -14.40 -2.14
C SER A 120 32.19 -14.24 -1.16
N ASP A 121 32.13 -13.22 -0.31
CA ASP A 121 33.07 -13.04 0.80
C ASP A 121 33.03 -14.18 1.84
N PHE A 122 32.00 -15.03 1.80
CA PHE A 122 31.89 -16.25 2.62
C PHE A 122 32.47 -17.51 1.96
N GLY A 123 32.99 -17.40 0.73
CA GLY A 123 33.62 -18.52 0.01
C GLY A 123 32.79 -19.03 -1.17
N GLY A 124 32.45 -20.32 -1.18
CA GLY A 124 31.82 -21.01 -2.32
C GLY A 124 30.30 -20.86 -2.44
N PHE A 125 29.67 -20.14 -1.50
CA PHE A 125 28.22 -19.91 -1.47
C PHE A 125 27.92 -18.43 -1.29
N ARG A 126 26.68 -18.05 -1.59
CA ARG A 126 26.10 -16.72 -1.36
C ARG A 126 24.65 -16.87 -0.92
N TYR A 127 24.02 -15.78 -0.50
CA TYR A 127 22.61 -15.77 -0.10
C TYR A 127 21.75 -15.00 -1.09
N GLU A 128 20.50 -15.43 -1.22
CA GLU A 128 19.41 -14.72 -1.88
C GLU A 128 18.37 -14.29 -0.84
N VAL A 129 17.74 -13.14 -1.05
CA VAL A 129 16.66 -12.63 -0.20
C VAL A 129 15.34 -13.22 -0.67
N TRP A 130 14.57 -13.77 0.28
CA TRP A 130 13.25 -14.34 0.04
C TRP A 130 12.24 -13.70 1.00
N ASP A 131 11.10 -13.29 0.44
CA ASP A 131 10.03 -12.61 1.17
C ASP A 131 8.68 -13.30 0.88
N THR A 132 7.86 -13.42 1.91
CA THR A 132 6.55 -14.07 1.84
C THR A 132 5.45 -13.03 1.75
N LYS A 133 4.53 -13.20 0.79
CA LYS A 133 3.45 -12.24 0.52
C LYS A 133 2.10 -12.94 0.48
N LEU A 134 1.12 -12.39 1.20
CA LEU A 134 -0.27 -12.86 1.16
C LEU A 134 -0.92 -12.74 -0.23
N GLY A 135 -0.46 -11.79 -1.04
CA GLY A 135 -0.97 -11.63 -2.40
C GLY A 135 -0.74 -12.88 -3.25
N ARG A 136 -1.76 -13.28 -4.02
CA ARG A 136 -1.69 -14.43 -4.94
C ARG A 136 -0.96 -14.10 -6.26
N SER A 137 -0.57 -12.86 -6.46
CA SER A 137 0.14 -12.39 -7.64
C SER A 137 1.27 -11.43 -7.24
N LEU A 138 2.30 -11.38 -8.10
CA LEU A 138 3.39 -10.43 -7.94
C LEU A 138 2.88 -8.99 -8.11
N LYS A 139 3.31 -8.12 -7.20
CA LYS A 139 3.09 -6.69 -7.31
C LYS A 139 4.43 -5.99 -7.57
N PRO A 140 4.49 -4.97 -8.44
CA PRO A 140 5.75 -4.32 -8.82
C PRO A 140 6.57 -3.80 -7.62
N TYR A 141 5.91 -3.32 -6.56
CA TYR A 141 6.60 -2.78 -5.40
C TYR A 141 7.32 -3.85 -4.56
N TYR A 142 6.97 -5.14 -4.66
CA TYR A 142 7.72 -6.22 -4.01
C TYR A 142 9.17 -6.27 -4.50
N ALA A 143 9.38 -6.06 -5.80
CA ALA A 143 10.72 -6.04 -6.39
C ALA A 143 11.56 -4.86 -5.87
N VAL A 144 10.94 -3.70 -5.61
CA VAL A 144 11.63 -2.53 -5.04
C VAL A 144 12.03 -2.82 -3.59
N GLN A 145 11.15 -3.42 -2.79
CA GLN A 145 11.44 -3.80 -1.40
C GLN A 145 12.62 -4.78 -1.34
N LEU A 146 12.54 -5.86 -2.13
CA LEU A 146 13.56 -6.89 -2.18
C LEU A 146 14.89 -6.38 -2.76
N SER A 147 14.85 -5.45 -3.73
CA SER A 147 16.06 -4.78 -4.22
C SER A 147 16.77 -3.99 -3.12
N CYS A 148 16.03 -3.41 -2.17
CA CYS A 148 16.63 -2.77 -1.01
C CYS A 148 17.36 -3.76 -0.12
N TYR A 149 16.74 -4.91 0.19
CA TYR A 149 17.42 -5.97 0.92
C TYR A 149 18.61 -6.54 0.16
N ALA A 150 18.54 -6.62 -1.18
CA ALA A 150 19.66 -7.05 -2.01
C ALA A 150 20.86 -6.09 -1.93
N GLU A 151 20.63 -4.77 -1.88
CA GLU A 151 21.70 -3.81 -1.65
C GLU A 151 22.31 -4.00 -0.24
N LEU A 152 21.48 -4.14 0.80
CA LEU A 152 21.97 -4.38 2.17
C LEU A 152 22.75 -5.70 2.27
N LEU A 153 22.29 -6.74 1.59
CA LEU A 153 22.96 -8.04 1.53
C LEU A 153 24.29 -7.96 0.76
N GLU A 154 24.33 -7.21 -0.35
CA GLU A 154 25.54 -6.97 -1.14
C GLU A 154 26.66 -6.34 -0.30
N LEU A 155 26.33 -5.41 0.61
CA LEU A 155 27.29 -4.80 1.54
C LEU A 155 27.96 -5.82 2.48
N VAL A 156 27.25 -6.91 2.80
CA VAL A 156 27.69 -7.92 3.79
C VAL A 156 28.40 -9.09 3.13
N GLN A 157 27.96 -9.54 1.95
CA GLN A 157 28.53 -10.70 1.26
C GLN A 157 29.47 -10.35 0.09
N GLY A 158 29.62 -9.06 -0.24
CA GLY A 158 30.51 -8.56 -1.29
C GLY A 158 29.98 -8.73 -2.73
N VAL A 159 28.81 -9.34 -2.91
CA VAL A 159 28.19 -9.59 -4.22
C VAL A 159 26.68 -9.44 -4.15
N ARG A 160 26.10 -8.77 -5.17
CA ARG A 160 24.64 -8.69 -5.30
C ARG A 160 24.03 -10.07 -5.54
N PRO A 161 22.93 -10.44 -4.87
CA PRO A 161 22.19 -11.63 -5.24
C PRO A 161 21.67 -11.51 -6.68
N GLU A 162 21.84 -12.57 -7.47
CA GLU A 162 21.40 -12.59 -8.87
C GLU A 162 19.86 -12.63 -8.99
N TYR A 163 19.22 -13.29 -8.03
CA TYR A 163 17.77 -13.41 -7.94
C TYR A 163 17.25 -13.00 -6.55
N LEU A 164 15.99 -12.57 -6.56
CA LEU A 164 15.15 -12.31 -5.39
C LEU A 164 14.01 -13.31 -5.40
N GLY A 165 13.70 -13.91 -4.26
CA GLY A 165 12.62 -14.88 -4.12
C GLY A 165 11.35 -14.26 -3.54
N VAL A 166 10.19 -14.65 -4.08
CA VAL A 166 8.88 -14.30 -3.53
C VAL A 166 8.05 -15.56 -3.34
N VAL A 167 7.49 -15.75 -2.15
CA VAL A 167 6.54 -16.83 -1.85
C VAL A 167 5.14 -16.23 -1.77
N LEU A 168 4.32 -16.47 -2.80
CA LEU A 168 2.98 -15.91 -2.92
C LEU A 168 1.97 -16.67 -2.03
N GLY A 169 0.83 -16.03 -1.75
CA GLY A 169 -0.24 -16.62 -0.93
C GLY A 169 -0.88 -17.88 -1.54
N SER A 170 -0.67 -18.12 -2.83
CA SER A 170 -1.00 -19.37 -3.52
C SER A 170 -0.05 -20.54 -3.18
N GLY A 171 1.05 -20.28 -2.46
CA GLY A 171 2.15 -21.21 -2.24
C GLY A 171 3.11 -21.31 -3.43
N SER A 172 2.89 -20.56 -4.52
CA SER A 172 3.82 -20.55 -5.65
C SER A 172 5.05 -19.69 -5.36
N HIS A 173 6.21 -20.13 -5.84
CA HIS A 173 7.48 -19.43 -5.69
C HIS A 173 7.85 -18.73 -7.00
N GLU A 174 8.18 -17.46 -6.91
CA GLU A 174 8.64 -16.66 -8.04
C GLU A 174 10.09 -16.20 -7.78
N ARG A 175 10.91 -16.20 -8.84
CA ARG A 175 12.28 -15.67 -8.78
C ARG A 175 12.41 -14.51 -9.75
N LEU A 176 12.80 -13.36 -9.22
CA LEU A 176 12.98 -12.12 -9.96
C LEU A 176 14.47 -11.88 -10.17
N ARG A 177 14.92 -11.61 -11.41
CA ARG A 177 16.30 -11.19 -11.65
C ARG A 177 16.52 -9.82 -11.04
N THR A 178 17.47 -9.69 -10.13
CA THR A 178 17.67 -8.45 -9.36
C THR A 178 17.93 -7.24 -10.27
N ASP A 179 18.80 -7.41 -11.27
CA ASP A 179 19.21 -6.32 -12.17
C ASP A 179 18.09 -5.79 -13.07
N ASP A 180 17.01 -6.55 -13.27
CA ASP A 180 15.84 -6.09 -14.03
C ASP A 180 15.07 -4.97 -13.29
N TYR A 181 15.26 -4.84 -11.97
CA TYR A 181 14.57 -3.88 -11.10
C TYR A 181 15.53 -2.90 -10.40
N PHE A 182 16.81 -3.25 -10.27
CA PHE A 182 17.76 -2.54 -9.41
C PHE A 182 17.95 -1.07 -9.79
N PHE A 183 17.92 -0.73 -11.09
CA PHE A 183 18.02 0.66 -11.54
C PHE A 183 16.82 1.50 -11.14
N TYR A 184 15.61 0.95 -11.27
CA TYR A 184 14.38 1.62 -10.84
C TYR A 184 14.36 1.79 -9.32
N TYR A 185 14.73 0.74 -8.58
CA TYR A 185 14.93 0.80 -7.14
C TYR A 185 15.86 1.95 -6.72
N LYS A 186 17.03 2.08 -7.35
CA LYS A 186 17.96 3.17 -7.04
C LYS A 186 17.35 4.55 -7.27
N ALA A 187 16.58 4.73 -8.34
CA ALA A 187 15.89 5.99 -8.61
C ALA A 187 14.85 6.31 -7.51
N VAL A 188 14.05 5.32 -7.11
CA VAL A 188 13.06 5.46 -6.02
C VAL A 188 13.75 5.77 -4.69
N LYS A 189 14.83 5.05 -4.34
CA LYS A 189 15.61 5.30 -3.13
C LYS A 189 16.21 6.71 -3.10
N GLN A 190 16.75 7.18 -4.22
CA GLN A 190 17.27 8.54 -4.32
C GLN A 190 16.17 9.60 -4.14
N ALA A 191 15.02 9.42 -4.79
CA ALA A 191 13.88 10.33 -4.64
C ALA A 191 13.35 10.37 -3.19
N PHE A 192 13.25 9.21 -2.55
CA PHE A 192 12.88 9.11 -1.14
C PHE A 192 13.88 9.84 -0.23
N LEU A 193 15.18 9.54 -0.38
CA LEU A 193 16.22 10.18 0.43
C LEU A 193 16.26 11.70 0.20
N GLU A 194 16.00 12.16 -1.01
CA GLU A 194 15.90 13.59 -1.31
C GLU A 194 14.70 14.23 -0.63
N GLN A 195 13.53 13.58 -0.65
CA GLN A 195 12.36 14.03 0.12
C GLN A 195 12.70 14.17 1.61
N GLN A 196 13.42 13.20 2.16
CA GLN A 196 13.83 13.25 3.55
C GLN A 196 14.87 14.37 3.79
N ARG A 197 15.89 14.51 2.95
CA ARG A 197 16.92 15.57 3.13
C ARG A 197 16.33 16.97 3.03
N THR A 198 15.35 17.17 2.16
CA THR A 198 14.68 18.46 1.92
C THR A 198 13.38 18.65 2.70
N PHE A 199 13.09 17.75 3.65
CA PHE A 199 11.89 17.79 4.46
C PHE A 199 11.67 19.19 5.07
N HIS A 200 10.45 19.69 4.93
CA HIS A 200 10.02 20.94 5.54
C HIS A 200 8.61 20.77 6.12
N PRO A 201 8.37 21.11 7.40
CA PRO A 201 7.11 20.86 8.08
C PRO A 201 5.93 21.67 7.54
N ASP A 202 6.20 22.75 6.80
CA ASP A 202 5.17 23.59 6.17
C ASP A 202 5.00 23.29 4.66
N ARG A 203 5.68 22.28 4.12
CA ARG A 203 5.58 21.88 2.70
C ARG A 203 5.05 20.45 2.58
N VAL A 204 3.77 20.29 2.87
CA VAL A 204 3.06 19.01 2.70
C VAL A 204 2.99 18.67 1.21
N PRO A 205 3.25 17.42 0.80
CA PRO A 205 2.98 16.96 -0.56
C PRO A 205 1.49 17.16 -0.93
N PRO A 206 1.17 17.34 -2.24
CA PRO A 206 -0.22 17.48 -2.68
C PRO A 206 -1.08 16.29 -2.24
N LEU A 207 -2.25 16.61 -1.67
CA LEU A 207 -3.21 15.60 -1.24
C LEU A 207 -4.25 15.38 -2.33
N SER A 208 -4.54 14.12 -2.61
CA SER A 208 -5.68 13.64 -3.40
C SER A 208 -6.58 12.78 -2.53
N GLY A 209 -7.90 12.97 -2.58
CA GLY A 209 -8.83 12.07 -1.86
C GLY A 209 -9.04 10.71 -2.51
N THR A 210 -8.36 10.40 -3.61
CA THR A 210 -8.36 9.06 -4.21
C THR A 210 -7.11 8.24 -3.86
N ALA A 211 -6.19 8.80 -3.07
CA ALA A 211 -4.96 8.13 -2.66
C ALA A 211 -5.15 7.39 -1.34
N ASP A 212 -4.39 6.32 -1.15
CA ASP A 212 -4.31 5.61 0.13
C ASP A 212 -3.27 6.31 1.03
N TYR A 213 -3.69 6.75 2.21
CA TYR A 213 -2.83 7.38 3.22
C TYR A 213 -2.56 6.47 4.41
N ARG A 214 -3.01 5.21 4.37
CA ARG A 214 -2.87 4.22 5.42
C ARG A 214 -3.42 4.80 6.74
N ARG A 215 -2.60 4.77 7.80
CA ARG A 215 -2.85 5.34 9.14
C ARG A 215 -3.09 6.86 9.20
N TRP A 216 -2.96 7.57 8.08
CA TRP A 216 -3.21 9.02 7.98
C TRP A 216 -4.51 9.35 7.24
N THR A 217 -5.29 8.33 6.86
CA THR A 217 -6.50 8.48 6.06
C THR A 217 -7.52 9.39 6.76
N GLY A 218 -7.84 9.16 8.03
CA GLY A 218 -8.77 10.01 8.77
C GLY A 218 -8.28 11.45 8.93
N HIS A 219 -6.97 11.66 9.09
CA HIS A 219 -6.39 13.01 9.11
C HIS A 219 -6.59 13.73 7.77
N VAL A 220 -6.20 13.08 6.68
CA VAL A 220 -6.28 13.66 5.33
C VAL A 220 -7.73 13.86 4.90
N THR A 221 -8.62 12.90 5.17
CA THR A 221 -10.06 13.01 4.91
C THR A 221 -10.63 14.26 5.57
N ARG A 222 -10.37 14.48 6.87
CA ARG A 222 -10.82 15.71 7.57
C ARG A 222 -10.29 16.99 6.92
N GLN A 223 -9.03 16.97 6.48
CA GLN A 223 -8.42 18.12 5.81
C GLN A 223 -9.10 18.40 4.45
N LEU A 224 -9.33 17.37 3.64
CA LEU A 224 -9.98 17.50 2.34
C LEU A 224 -11.46 17.90 2.50
N GLU A 225 -12.16 17.40 3.52
CA GLU A 225 -13.53 17.80 3.84
C GLU A 225 -13.61 19.30 4.14
N GLN A 226 -12.67 19.82 4.94
CA GLN A 226 -12.57 21.25 5.23
C GLN A 226 -12.26 22.10 4.00
N GLN A 227 -11.58 21.52 3.01
CA GLN A 227 -11.26 22.15 1.73
C GLN A 227 -12.39 22.04 0.70
N ASP A 228 -13.49 21.34 1.03
CA ASP A 228 -14.60 21.06 0.12
C ASP A 228 -14.14 20.34 -1.17
N ASP A 229 -13.19 19.40 -1.02
CA ASP A 229 -12.49 18.78 -2.15
C ASP A 229 -13.42 18.00 -3.10
N LEU A 230 -13.13 18.07 -4.39
CA LEU A 230 -13.89 17.39 -5.45
C LEU A 230 -13.91 15.87 -5.30
N SER A 231 -12.90 15.26 -4.67
CA SER A 231 -12.79 13.80 -4.51
C SER A 231 -13.95 13.19 -3.74
N PHE A 232 -14.68 13.96 -2.94
CA PHE A 232 -15.85 13.48 -2.21
C PHE A 232 -17.09 13.32 -3.10
N ILE A 233 -17.06 13.80 -4.34
CA ILE A 233 -18.18 13.61 -5.25
C ILE A 233 -18.27 12.14 -5.65
N ALA A 234 -19.42 11.51 -5.37
CA ALA A 234 -19.60 10.09 -5.62
C ALA A 234 -19.34 9.74 -7.10
N ASN A 235 -18.52 8.71 -7.33
CA ASN A 235 -18.10 8.21 -8.66
C ASN A 235 -17.25 9.19 -9.50
N ILE A 236 -16.76 10.28 -8.93
CA ILE A 236 -15.82 11.14 -9.64
C ILE A 236 -14.50 10.40 -9.88
N ARG A 237 -13.91 10.60 -11.05
CA ARG A 237 -12.61 10.02 -11.42
C ARG A 237 -11.51 11.06 -11.31
N THR A 238 -10.28 10.63 -11.02
CA THR A 238 -9.09 11.51 -10.94
C THR A 238 -8.94 12.41 -12.16
N ARG A 239 -9.11 11.88 -13.38
CA ARG A 239 -9.08 12.67 -14.62
C ARG A 239 -10.16 13.76 -14.69
N GLN A 240 -11.33 13.53 -14.10
CA GLN A 240 -12.39 14.54 -14.05
C GLN A 240 -12.01 15.63 -13.05
N ILE A 241 -11.45 15.28 -11.89
CA ILE A 241 -10.91 16.25 -10.91
C ILE A 241 -9.87 17.15 -11.58
N GLU A 242 -8.88 16.57 -12.26
CA GLU A 242 -7.83 17.32 -12.97
C GLU A 242 -8.42 18.29 -14.02
N ARG A 243 -9.42 17.84 -14.79
CA ARG A 243 -10.08 18.67 -15.79
C ARG A 243 -10.90 19.79 -15.18
N LEU A 244 -11.61 19.52 -14.09
CA LEU A 244 -12.35 20.54 -13.33
C LEU A 244 -11.40 21.60 -12.79
N GLN A 245 -10.31 21.19 -12.14
CA GLN A 245 -9.29 22.09 -11.60
C GLN A 245 -8.63 22.93 -12.70
N ALA A 246 -8.31 22.32 -13.85
CA ALA A 246 -7.77 23.04 -15.02
C ALA A 246 -8.76 24.09 -15.59
N ASN A 247 -10.05 23.93 -15.33
CA ASN A 247 -11.10 24.90 -15.70
C ASN A 247 -11.49 25.83 -14.53
N GLY A 248 -10.69 25.88 -13.46
CA GLY A 248 -10.90 26.77 -12.31
C GLY A 248 -11.99 26.32 -11.34
N ILE A 249 -12.43 25.07 -11.43
CA ILE A 249 -13.40 24.44 -10.51
C ILE A 249 -12.60 23.56 -9.55
N ALA A 250 -12.44 24.01 -8.32
CA ALA A 250 -11.61 23.35 -7.30
C ALA A 250 -12.43 22.68 -6.18
N THR A 251 -13.71 23.01 -6.02
CA THR A 251 -14.51 22.52 -4.89
C THR A 251 -15.86 21.90 -5.29
N MET A 252 -16.44 21.07 -4.42
CA MET A 252 -17.78 20.51 -4.60
C MET A 252 -18.83 21.61 -4.78
N THR A 253 -18.76 22.66 -3.95
CA THR A 253 -19.68 23.80 -3.98
C THR A 253 -19.58 24.58 -5.30
N GLN A 254 -18.36 24.76 -5.81
CA GLN A 254 -18.15 25.36 -7.12
C GLN A 254 -18.74 24.50 -8.24
N LEU A 255 -18.52 23.18 -8.21
CA LEU A 255 -19.10 22.30 -9.23
C LEU A 255 -20.63 22.29 -9.17
N ALA A 256 -21.21 22.22 -7.97
CA ALA A 256 -22.65 22.19 -7.77
C ALA A 256 -23.37 23.44 -8.32
N SER A 257 -22.69 24.59 -8.38
CA SER A 257 -23.23 25.85 -8.92
C SER A 257 -22.79 26.14 -10.36
N PHE A 258 -21.94 25.30 -10.95
CA PHE A 258 -21.43 25.50 -12.30
C PHE A 258 -22.49 25.15 -13.35
N GLU A 259 -22.66 25.99 -14.36
CA GLU A 259 -23.68 25.78 -15.42
C GLU A 259 -23.09 25.66 -16.82
N ARG A 260 -21.78 25.88 -16.97
CA ARG A 260 -21.11 25.88 -18.28
C ARG A 260 -20.58 24.49 -18.62
N ALA A 261 -20.30 24.26 -19.90
CA ALA A 261 -19.54 23.08 -20.30
C ALA A 261 -18.10 23.16 -19.78
N VAL A 262 -17.52 22.01 -19.47
CA VAL A 262 -16.12 21.85 -19.08
C VAL A 262 -15.40 21.12 -20.21
N ASP A 263 -14.31 21.70 -20.72
CA ASP A 263 -13.55 21.06 -21.79
C ASP A 263 -12.97 19.71 -21.32
N GLY A 264 -13.10 18.68 -22.17
CA GLY A 264 -12.68 17.32 -21.86
C GLY A 264 -13.62 16.52 -20.95
N ILE A 265 -14.80 17.04 -20.58
CA ILE A 265 -15.84 16.28 -19.87
C ILE A 265 -17.13 16.27 -20.70
N GLN A 266 -17.68 15.08 -20.94
CA GLN A 266 -18.96 14.95 -21.65
C GLN A 266 -20.09 15.59 -20.84
N LYS A 267 -21.02 16.26 -21.53
CA LYS A 267 -22.14 16.98 -20.91
C LYS A 267 -22.91 16.12 -19.90
N GLU A 268 -23.33 14.92 -20.28
CA GLU A 268 -24.07 14.01 -19.39
C GLU A 268 -23.26 13.59 -18.16
N SER A 269 -21.96 13.37 -18.31
CA SER A 269 -21.08 13.06 -17.17
C SER A 269 -20.94 14.24 -16.23
N LEU A 270 -20.82 15.46 -16.78
CA LEU A 270 -20.75 16.69 -16.00
C LEU A 270 -22.05 16.92 -15.22
N GLU A 271 -23.20 16.78 -15.89
CA GLU A 271 -24.52 16.90 -15.27
C GLU A 271 -24.69 15.91 -14.11
N ARG A 272 -24.28 14.65 -14.29
CA ARG A 272 -24.30 13.64 -13.22
C ARG A 272 -23.44 14.03 -12.02
N LEU A 273 -22.23 14.56 -12.25
CA LEU A 273 -21.35 15.01 -11.17
C LEU A 273 -21.93 16.24 -10.45
N GLN A 274 -22.54 17.17 -11.18
CA GLN A 274 -23.21 18.33 -10.61
C GLN A 274 -24.41 17.93 -9.75
N THR A 275 -25.25 17.00 -10.23
CA THR A 275 -26.36 16.46 -9.45
C THR A 275 -25.86 15.76 -8.19
N GLN A 276 -24.81 14.93 -8.28
CA GLN A 276 -24.23 14.29 -7.10
C GLN A 276 -23.67 15.32 -6.11
N ALA A 277 -22.92 16.31 -6.58
CA ALA A 277 -22.40 17.37 -5.72
C ALA A 277 -23.55 18.12 -5.01
N LYS A 278 -24.63 18.47 -5.72
CA LYS A 278 -25.81 19.13 -5.13
C LYS A 278 -26.47 18.27 -4.06
N LEU A 279 -26.74 16.99 -4.36
CA LEU A 279 -27.39 16.08 -3.42
C LEU A 279 -26.51 15.82 -2.20
N GLN A 280 -25.21 15.58 -2.38
CA GLN A 280 -24.29 15.36 -1.26
C GLN A 280 -24.18 16.60 -0.36
N LEU A 281 -24.11 17.81 -0.94
CA LEU A 281 -24.13 19.05 -0.18
C LEU A 281 -25.44 19.25 0.58
N ALA A 282 -26.59 19.02 -0.06
CA ALA A 282 -27.90 19.14 0.56
C ALA A 282 -28.14 18.07 1.66
N SER A 283 -27.44 16.95 1.59
CA SER A 283 -27.51 15.86 2.58
C SER A 283 -26.67 16.13 3.83
N ARG A 284 -25.73 17.08 3.82
CA ARG A 284 -24.83 17.33 4.96
C ARG A 284 -25.64 17.69 6.21
N GLY A 285 -25.42 16.92 7.29
CA GLY A 285 -26.09 17.12 8.58
C GLY A 285 -27.51 16.54 8.68
N LEU A 286 -28.02 15.87 7.63
CA LEU A 286 -29.30 15.17 7.67
C LEU A 286 -29.11 13.72 8.11
N VAL A 287 -30.07 13.21 8.89
CA VAL A 287 -30.14 11.78 9.24
C VAL A 287 -30.42 10.93 8.00
N ASN A 288 -31.30 11.42 7.13
CA ASN A 288 -31.63 10.79 5.86
C ASN A 288 -31.05 11.65 4.73
N PRO A 289 -30.12 11.11 3.91
CA PRO A 289 -29.59 11.81 2.75
C PRO A 289 -30.70 12.23 1.78
N THR A 290 -30.53 13.38 1.13
CA THR A 290 -31.39 13.78 0.02
C THR A 290 -31.13 12.89 -1.18
N PHE A 291 -32.19 12.48 -1.86
CA PHE A 291 -32.09 11.67 -3.07
C PHE A 291 -33.04 12.20 -4.13
N GLU A 292 -32.71 11.92 -5.39
CA GLU A 292 -33.58 12.13 -6.54
C GLU A 292 -33.79 10.79 -7.25
N LEU A 293 -35.02 10.55 -7.70
CA LEU A 293 -35.33 9.37 -8.50
C LEU A 293 -34.94 9.63 -9.94
N ILE A 294 -34.09 8.75 -10.50
CA ILE A 294 -33.79 8.77 -11.93
C ILE A 294 -35.08 8.41 -12.69
N PRO A 295 -35.53 9.25 -13.64
CA PRO A 295 -36.73 8.96 -14.41
C PRO A 295 -36.64 7.63 -15.13
N PHE A 296 -37.78 6.93 -15.22
CA PHE A 296 -37.88 5.69 -15.99
C PHE A 296 -37.59 5.95 -17.47
N ASP A 297 -36.63 5.20 -18.02
CA ASP A 297 -36.29 5.21 -19.45
C ASP A 297 -37.08 4.11 -20.18
N ALA A 298 -38.08 4.51 -20.97
CA ALA A 298 -38.92 3.59 -21.72
C ALA A 298 -38.14 2.80 -22.79
N GLU A 299 -37.00 3.30 -23.25
CA GLU A 299 -36.12 2.59 -24.18
C GLU A 299 -35.28 1.51 -23.47
N LYS A 300 -35.14 1.61 -22.13
CA LYS A 300 -34.38 0.68 -21.29
C LYS A 300 -35.20 0.18 -20.10
N PRO A 301 -36.31 -0.55 -20.35
CA PRO A 301 -37.30 -0.89 -19.32
C PRO A 301 -36.78 -1.82 -18.21
N ARG A 302 -35.64 -2.50 -18.42
CA ARG A 302 -35.00 -3.41 -17.45
C ARG A 302 -33.79 -2.80 -16.73
N LEU A 303 -33.53 -1.50 -16.91
CA LEU A 303 -32.42 -0.83 -16.24
C LEU A 303 -32.81 -0.42 -14.82
N GLY A 304 -31.91 -0.63 -13.86
CA GLY A 304 -32.12 -0.25 -12.45
C GLY A 304 -33.37 -0.92 -11.85
N PHE A 305 -34.24 -0.13 -11.24
CA PHE A 305 -35.48 -0.63 -10.62
C PHE A 305 -36.46 -1.27 -11.61
N GLY A 306 -36.36 -0.99 -12.92
CA GLY A 306 -37.17 -1.67 -13.93
C GLY A 306 -36.85 -3.16 -14.11
N GLY A 307 -35.70 -3.61 -13.61
CA GLY A 307 -35.32 -5.03 -13.57
C GLY A 307 -35.88 -5.79 -12.36
N LEU A 308 -36.43 -5.10 -11.37
CA LEU A 308 -36.99 -5.74 -10.18
C LEU A 308 -38.31 -6.45 -10.50
N PRO A 309 -38.59 -7.59 -9.84
CA PRO A 309 -39.92 -8.18 -9.89
C PRO A 309 -40.98 -7.24 -9.28
N PRO A 310 -42.28 -7.45 -9.57
CA PRO A 310 -43.35 -6.72 -8.91
C PRO A 310 -43.24 -6.85 -7.39
N SER A 311 -43.42 -5.73 -6.69
CA SER A 311 -43.33 -5.71 -5.22
C SER A 311 -44.28 -6.72 -4.59
N SER A 312 -43.76 -7.45 -3.61
CA SER A 312 -44.50 -8.44 -2.82
C SER A 312 -44.39 -8.12 -1.34
N LYS A 313 -45.45 -8.41 -0.57
CA LYS A 313 -45.40 -8.33 0.89
C LYS A 313 -44.43 -9.33 1.53
N ASN A 314 -43.97 -10.30 0.75
CA ASN A 314 -43.02 -11.32 1.14
C ASN A 314 -41.60 -11.02 0.61
N ASP A 315 -41.34 -9.81 0.10
CA ASP A 315 -40.00 -9.41 -0.31
C ASP A 315 -39.07 -9.41 0.90
N ILE A 316 -37.92 -10.07 0.76
CA ILE A 316 -36.84 -10.07 1.75
C ILE A 316 -35.65 -9.38 1.09
N SER A 317 -35.26 -8.24 1.64
CA SER A 317 -34.01 -7.57 1.28
C SER A 317 -32.94 -7.99 2.28
N PHE A 318 -31.82 -8.50 1.77
CA PHE A 318 -30.66 -8.85 2.58
C PHE A 318 -29.45 -8.12 1.99
N ASP A 319 -28.69 -7.49 2.87
CA ASP A 319 -27.44 -6.83 2.53
C ASP A 319 -26.30 -7.82 2.74
N ILE A 320 -25.59 -8.17 1.66
CA ILE A 320 -24.50 -9.14 1.69
C ILE A 320 -23.20 -8.35 1.69
N GLU A 321 -22.50 -8.35 2.82
CA GLU A 321 -21.12 -7.87 2.89
C GLU A 321 -20.17 -8.99 2.44
N GLY A 322 -19.20 -8.64 1.60
CA GLY A 322 -18.16 -9.59 1.17
C GLY A 322 -17.23 -9.97 2.33
N TYR A 323 -16.75 -11.21 2.35
CA TYR A 323 -15.64 -11.63 3.20
C TYR A 323 -14.40 -11.91 2.33
N PRO A 324 -13.61 -10.87 1.98
CA PRO A 324 -12.53 -10.97 0.99
C PRO A 324 -11.36 -11.88 1.42
N PHE A 325 -11.38 -12.35 2.68
CA PHE A 325 -10.34 -13.20 3.26
C PHE A 325 -10.72 -14.69 3.31
N LEU A 326 -11.88 -15.09 2.78
CA LEU A 326 -12.19 -16.51 2.61
C LEU A 326 -11.37 -17.07 1.44
N GLU A 327 -10.67 -18.19 1.66
CA GLU A 327 -10.14 -18.98 0.55
C GLU A 327 -11.32 -19.38 -0.36
N ASP A 328 -11.22 -19.02 -1.65
CA ASP A 328 -12.25 -19.20 -2.68
C ASP A 328 -13.61 -18.51 -2.41
N GLY A 329 -13.60 -17.42 -1.62
CA GLY A 329 -14.78 -16.58 -1.42
C GLY A 329 -15.34 -16.00 -2.72
N ILE A 330 -16.66 -16.01 -2.87
CA ILE A 330 -17.35 -15.30 -3.95
C ILE A 330 -17.60 -13.87 -3.47
N GLU A 331 -17.04 -12.89 -4.17
CA GLU A 331 -17.48 -11.50 -4.04
C GLU A 331 -18.85 -11.36 -4.70
N TYR A 332 -19.85 -10.99 -3.90
CA TYR A 332 -21.17 -10.61 -4.40
C TYR A 332 -21.11 -9.09 -4.66
N LEU A 333 -21.17 -8.69 -5.93
CA LEU A 333 -21.36 -7.29 -6.37
C LEU A 333 -22.71 -7.14 -7.05
#